data_AF-A0AAV9G934-F1
#
_entry.id   AF-A0AAV9G934-F1
#
_cell.length_a   1.000
_cell.length_b   1.000
_cell.length_c   1.000
_cell.angle_alpha   90.00
_cell.angle_beta   90.00
_cell.angle_gamma   90.00
#
_symmetry.space_group_name_H-M   'P 1'
#
loop_
_entity.id
_entity.type
_entity.pdbx_description
1 polymer ?
#
loop_
_entity_poly.entity_id
_entity_poly.type
_entity_poly.pdbx_seq_one_letter_code
_entity_poly.pdbx_strand_id
1 'polypeptide(L)'
;MQVGTGSVGLEDQAVRVVAEVCSVYPERNEALINAGVLALSKETSGFPGYGTIIGHPGWYVRDVSQEHGIVSVQDNSQERVEESFKVGDKLLMYISHSCITAAAYPYYCVVDQNDVVTEIWHPWKRW
;
A
#
# COMPACT_ATOMS: atom_id res chain seq x y z
N MET A 1 -0.07 10.08 -6.97
CA MET A 1 -1.47 9.72 -6.74
C MET A 1 -2.31 10.91 -7.14
N GLN A 2 -3.36 10.70 -7.95
CA GLN A 2 -4.18 11.80 -8.47
C GLN A 2 -4.89 12.61 -7.37
N VAL A 3 -5.12 12.00 -6.18
CA VAL A 3 -5.57 12.73 -4.99
C VAL A 3 -4.62 13.89 -4.65
N GLY A 4 -3.30 13.70 -4.80
CA GLY A 4 -2.30 14.72 -4.49
C GLY A 4 -2.31 15.91 -5.44
N THR A 5 -3.00 15.80 -6.59
CA THR A 5 -3.20 16.93 -7.52
C THR A 5 -4.50 17.68 -7.26
N GLY A 6 -5.33 17.21 -6.31
CA GLY A 6 -6.64 17.80 -6.01
C GLY A 6 -7.71 17.51 -7.07
N SER A 7 -7.46 16.62 -8.03
CA SER A 7 -8.40 16.32 -9.11
C SER A 7 -9.48 15.31 -8.72
N VAL A 8 -9.26 14.54 -7.65
CA VAL A 8 -10.16 13.51 -7.08
C VAL A 8 -10.01 13.43 -5.56
N GLY A 9 -11.05 12.93 -4.87
CA GLY A 9 -11.05 12.63 -3.44
C GLY A 9 -10.34 11.32 -3.10
N LEU A 10 -10.15 11.06 -1.79
CA LEU A 10 -9.53 9.81 -1.32
C LEU A 10 -10.40 8.59 -1.63
N GLU A 11 -11.72 8.77 -1.56
CA GLU A 11 -12.79 7.80 -1.82
C GLU A 11 -12.91 7.40 -3.29
N ASP A 12 -12.40 8.21 -4.22
CA ASP A 12 -12.44 7.93 -5.66
C ASP A 12 -11.38 6.87 -6.08
N GLN A 13 -10.52 6.45 -5.15
CA GLN A 13 -9.44 5.52 -5.43
C GLN A 13 -9.89 4.06 -5.37
N ALA A 14 -10.18 3.47 -6.52
CA ALA A 14 -10.54 2.06 -6.62
C ALA A 14 -9.35 1.09 -6.46
N VAL A 15 -8.16 1.46 -6.96
CA VAL A 15 -6.99 0.57 -6.98
C VAL A 15 -6.28 0.61 -5.64
N ARG A 16 -6.16 -0.57 -5.02
CA ARG A 16 -5.49 -0.79 -3.73
C ARG A 16 -4.60 -2.03 -3.84
N VAL A 17 -3.52 -2.05 -3.06
CA VAL A 17 -2.67 -3.24 -2.92
C VAL A 17 -2.86 -3.81 -1.52
N VAL A 18 -2.97 -5.13 -1.43
CA VAL A 18 -2.94 -5.85 -0.16
C VAL A 18 -1.54 -6.40 0.09
N ALA A 19 -1.04 -6.23 1.31
CA ALA A 19 0.21 -6.81 1.77
C ALA A 19 0.01 -7.48 3.13
N GLU A 20 0.90 -8.39 3.48
CA GLU A 20 0.96 -9.03 4.79
C GLU A 20 2.14 -8.49 5.60
N VAL A 21 1.92 -8.22 6.89
CA VAL A 21 2.98 -7.91 7.83
C VAL A 21 3.79 -9.17 8.12
N CYS A 22 5.06 -9.18 7.71
CA CYS A 22 5.98 -10.30 7.90
C CYS A 22 6.73 -10.23 9.24
N SER A 23 7.06 -9.02 9.70
CA SER A 23 7.80 -8.78 10.93
C SER A 23 7.43 -7.43 11.53
N VAL A 24 7.57 -7.30 12.85
CA VAL A 24 7.38 -6.06 13.61
C VAL A 24 8.66 -5.77 14.40
N TYR A 25 9.12 -4.53 14.37
CA TYR A 25 10.37 -4.06 14.99
C TYR A 25 10.09 -2.88 15.93
N PRO A 26 9.69 -3.14 17.20
CA PRO A 26 9.33 -2.11 18.18
C PRO A 26 10.43 -1.07 18.41
N GLU A 27 11.69 -1.51 18.43
CA GLU A 27 12.85 -0.65 18.68
C GLU A 27 13.09 0.38 17.56
N ARG A 28 12.55 0.12 16.36
CA ARG A 28 12.60 1.03 15.21
C ARG A 28 11.26 1.67 14.87
N ASN A 29 10.19 1.28 15.57
CA ASN A 29 8.81 1.64 15.26
C ASN A 29 8.43 1.31 13.79
N GLU A 30 8.86 0.14 13.31
CA GLU A 30 8.73 -0.29 11.91
C GLU A 30 8.04 -1.65 11.78
N ALA A 31 7.27 -1.83 10.71
CA ALA A 31 6.78 -3.14 10.28
C ALA A 31 7.32 -3.48 8.88
N LEU A 32 7.71 -4.72 8.67
CA LEU A 32 8.12 -5.25 7.36
C LEU A 32 6.91 -5.89 6.70
N ILE A 33 6.64 -5.55 5.45
CA ILE A 33 5.56 -6.15 4.65
C ILE A 33 6.12 -6.88 3.44
N ASN A 34 5.40 -7.87 2.91
CA ASN A 34 5.75 -8.59 1.67
C ASN A 34 5.39 -7.84 0.38
N ALA A 35 5.38 -6.50 0.41
CA ALA A 35 5.15 -5.66 -0.75
C ALA A 35 6.28 -4.65 -0.92
N GLY A 36 7.17 -4.94 -1.88
CA GLY A 36 8.26 -4.05 -2.30
C GLY A 36 7.99 -3.37 -3.63
N VAL A 37 9.06 -2.98 -4.33
CA VAL A 37 8.98 -2.32 -5.65
C VAL A 37 8.19 -3.13 -6.67
N LEU A 38 8.26 -4.46 -6.63
CA LEU A 38 7.48 -5.30 -7.55
C LEU A 38 5.96 -5.21 -7.31
N ALA A 39 5.55 -4.86 -6.09
CA ALA A 39 4.14 -4.76 -5.70
C ALA A 39 3.63 -3.32 -5.72
N LEU A 40 4.47 -2.34 -5.40
CA LEU A 40 4.06 -0.95 -5.19
C LEU A 40 4.61 0.01 -6.24
N SER A 41 5.58 -0.41 -7.06
CA SER A 41 6.49 0.43 -7.84
C SER A 41 7.47 1.25 -6.97
N LYS A 42 8.24 2.13 -7.60
CA LYS A 42 9.12 3.10 -6.93
C LYS A 42 8.71 4.56 -7.22
N GLU A 43 7.42 4.76 -7.52
CA GLU A 43 6.84 6.08 -7.78
C GLU A 43 6.46 6.78 -6.47
N THR A 44 6.81 8.05 -6.35
CA THR A 44 6.40 8.91 -5.23
C THR A 44 5.22 9.78 -5.64
N SER A 45 4.63 10.48 -4.67
CA SER A 45 3.55 11.43 -4.94
C SER A 45 3.59 12.60 -3.96
N GLY A 46 2.55 13.43 -3.95
CA GLY A 46 2.35 14.44 -2.90
C GLY A 46 2.10 13.84 -1.51
N PHE A 47 1.95 12.52 -1.39
CA PHE A 47 1.83 11.80 -0.12
C PHE A 47 3.17 11.14 0.28
N PRO A 48 3.41 10.96 1.59
CA PRO A 48 4.63 10.31 2.07
C PRO A 48 4.81 8.88 1.55
N GLY A 49 6.04 8.56 1.14
CA GLY A 49 6.48 7.21 0.80
C GLY A 49 5.92 6.63 -0.50
N TYR A 50 5.83 5.31 -0.53
CA TYR A 50 5.44 4.50 -1.69
C TYR A 50 3.99 4.00 -1.64
N GLY A 51 3.31 4.23 -0.52
CA GLY A 51 1.89 3.90 -0.32
C GLY A 51 1.43 4.30 1.09
N THR A 52 0.15 4.63 1.23
CA THR A 52 -0.46 5.01 2.51
C THR A 52 -1.36 3.90 3.03
N ILE A 53 -1.29 3.59 4.32
CA ILE A 53 -2.00 2.46 4.91
C ILE A 53 -3.46 2.86 5.21
N ILE A 54 -4.40 2.12 4.63
CA ILE A 54 -5.83 2.36 4.82
C ILE A 54 -6.21 1.95 6.25
N GLY A 55 -6.98 2.79 6.94
CA GLY A 55 -7.38 2.56 8.34
C GLY A 55 -6.31 2.92 9.38
N HIS A 56 -5.09 3.25 8.96
CA HIS A 56 -3.98 3.64 9.84
C HIS A 56 -3.42 5.00 9.41
N PRO A 57 -4.10 6.12 9.73
CA PRO A 57 -3.67 7.45 9.36
C PRO A 57 -2.23 7.73 9.81
N GLY A 58 -1.43 8.34 8.92
CA GLY A 58 -0.03 8.67 9.22
C GLY A 58 0.95 7.50 9.08
N TRP A 59 0.49 6.26 8.92
CA TRP A 59 1.33 5.13 8.53
C TRP A 59 1.47 5.04 7.02
N TYR A 60 2.69 4.79 6.55
CA TYR A 60 3.01 4.73 5.14
C TYR A 60 4.20 3.81 4.89
N VAL A 61 4.36 3.36 3.65
CA VAL A 61 5.52 2.59 3.22
C VAL A 61 6.68 3.55 2.97
N ARG A 62 7.57 3.70 3.95
CA ARG A 62 8.70 4.63 3.91
C ARG A 62 9.78 4.20 2.93
N ASP A 63 10.09 2.91 2.90
CA ASP A 63 11.14 2.37 2.07
C ASP A 63 10.74 1.04 1.43
N VAL A 64 11.34 0.72 0.29
CA VAL A 64 11.05 -0.50 -0.48
C VAL A 64 12.33 -1.14 -1.02
N SER A 65 12.46 -2.42 -0.73
CA SER A 65 13.33 -3.36 -1.45
C SER A 65 12.55 -4.00 -2.61
N GLN A 66 13.14 -5.00 -3.29
CA GLN A 66 12.46 -5.66 -4.42
C GLN A 66 11.09 -6.24 -4.02
N GLU A 67 11.04 -7.01 -2.93
CA GLU A 67 9.84 -7.75 -2.50
C GLU A 67 9.29 -7.31 -1.15
N HIS A 68 10.04 -6.49 -0.41
CA HIS A 68 9.65 -6.06 0.92
C HIS A 68 9.55 -4.55 1.01
N GLY A 69 8.59 -4.09 1.82
CA GLY A 69 8.40 -2.69 2.19
C GLY A 69 8.58 -2.49 3.68
N ILE A 70 9.01 -1.30 4.07
CA ILE A 70 9.09 -0.87 5.47
C ILE A 70 7.96 0.12 5.71
N VAL A 71 7.03 -0.26 6.56
CA VAL A 71 5.95 0.60 7.05
C VAL A 71 6.43 1.33 8.30
N SER A 72 6.28 2.65 8.30
CA SER A 72 6.58 3.51 9.44
C SER A 72 5.50 4.59 9.59
N VAL A 73 5.48 5.23 10.76
CA VAL A 73 4.59 6.36 11.05
C VAL A 73 5.35 7.67 10.91
N GLN A 74 4.66 8.77 10.64
CA GLN A 74 5.27 10.11 10.62
C GLN A 74 5.92 10.44 11.97
N ASP A 75 7.07 11.14 11.92
CA ASP A 75 7.94 11.40 13.07
C ASP A 75 7.26 12.04 14.31
N ASN A 76 6.14 12.75 14.12
CA ASN A 76 5.40 13.40 15.20
C ASN A 76 4.30 12.54 15.84
N SER A 77 4.10 11.30 15.37
CA SER A 77 3.09 10.40 15.94
C SER A 77 3.59 9.76 17.24
N GLN A 78 2.67 9.55 18.18
CA GLN A 78 2.92 8.78 19.41
C GLN A 78 2.58 7.29 19.24
N GLU A 79 2.06 6.88 18.07
CA GLU A 79 1.67 5.49 17.81
C GLU A 79 2.86 4.54 17.80
N ARG A 80 2.65 3.36 18.38
CA ARG A 80 3.63 2.28 18.45
C ARG A 80 3.28 1.16 17.50
N VAL A 81 4.29 0.67 16.80
CA VAL A 81 4.13 -0.34 15.75
C VAL A 81 3.56 -1.65 16.30
N GLU A 82 3.92 -2.05 17.52
CA GLU A 82 3.38 -3.25 18.18
C GLU A 82 1.92 -3.11 18.64
N GLU A 83 1.42 -1.88 18.76
CA GLU A 83 0.01 -1.60 19.07
C GLU A 83 -0.83 -1.56 17.79
N SER A 84 -0.26 -1.04 16.70
CA SER A 84 -0.95 -0.88 15.42
C SER A 84 -0.93 -2.13 14.55
N PHE A 85 0.11 -2.96 14.61
CA PHE A 85 0.30 -4.10 13.70
C PHE A 85 0.85 -5.35 14.39
N LYS A 86 0.47 -6.50 13.85
CA LYS A 86 0.95 -7.83 14.23
C LYS A 86 1.36 -8.61 12.99
N VAL A 87 2.29 -9.55 13.16
CA VAL A 87 2.67 -10.48 12.09
C VAL A 87 1.43 -11.26 11.62
N GLY A 88 1.24 -11.32 10.30
CA GLY A 88 0.09 -11.94 9.65
C GLY A 88 -1.05 -10.97 9.29
N ASP A 89 -1.05 -9.76 9.84
CA ASP A 89 -2.06 -8.74 9.52
C ASP A 89 -2.04 -8.42 8.03
N LYS A 90 -3.25 -8.22 7.46
CA LYS A 90 -3.42 -7.80 6.06
C LYS A 90 -3.63 -6.30 6.01
N LEU A 91 -2.72 -5.62 5.36
CA LEU A 91 -2.77 -4.18 5.17
C LEU A 91 -3.25 -3.90 3.75
N LEU A 92 -4.33 -3.12 3.63
CA LEU A 92 -4.66 -2.47 2.37
C LEU A 92 -3.98 -1.11 2.32
N MET A 93 -3.46 -0.76 1.14
CA MET A 93 -2.85 0.54 0.94
C MET A 93 -3.24 1.18 -0.38
N TYR A 94 -3.36 2.51 -0.34
CA TYR A 94 -3.39 3.32 -1.54
C TYR A 94 -2.01 3.43 -2.14
N ILE A 95 -1.95 3.45 -3.47
CA ILE A 95 -0.72 3.43 -4.25
C ILE A 95 -0.43 4.78 -4.90
N SER A 96 0.85 5.09 -5.10
CA SER A 96 1.24 6.34 -5.72
C SER A 96 0.78 6.48 -7.18
N HIS A 97 0.85 5.42 -7.99
CA HIS A 97 0.58 5.51 -9.42
C HIS A 97 -0.10 4.24 -9.96
N SER A 98 -1.42 4.30 -10.17
CA SER A 98 -2.23 3.16 -10.60
C SER A 98 -1.71 2.48 -11.86
N CYS A 99 -1.33 3.22 -12.91
CA CYS A 99 -0.84 2.65 -14.15
C CYS A 99 0.41 1.78 -13.96
N ILE A 100 1.43 2.30 -13.25
CA ILE A 100 2.70 1.62 -13.05
C ILE A 100 2.52 0.42 -12.11
N THR A 101 1.79 0.59 -11.02
CA THR A 101 1.52 -0.51 -10.09
C THR A 101 0.70 -1.61 -10.77
N ALA A 102 -0.38 -1.27 -11.46
CA ALA A 102 -1.25 -2.23 -12.13
C ALA A 102 -0.52 -3.02 -13.24
N ALA A 103 0.49 -2.43 -13.89
CA ALA A 103 1.32 -3.11 -14.87
C ALA A 103 2.13 -4.29 -14.28
N ALA A 104 2.44 -4.26 -12.97
CA ALA A 104 3.18 -5.32 -12.30
C ALA A 104 2.35 -6.59 -12.04
N TYR A 105 1.02 -6.47 -11.86
CA TYR A 105 0.16 -7.59 -11.47
C TYR A 105 -0.40 -8.36 -12.67
N PRO A 106 -0.37 -9.70 -12.68
CA PRO A 106 -0.87 -10.53 -13.79
C PRO A 106 -2.40 -10.59 -13.87
N TYR A 107 -3.09 -10.24 -12.78
CA TYR A 107 -4.54 -10.14 -12.69
C TYR A 107 -4.92 -9.17 -11.57
N TYR A 108 -6.17 -8.72 -11.56
CA TYR A 108 -6.74 -7.86 -10.52
C TYR A 108 -7.92 -8.58 -9.88
N CYS A 109 -8.00 -8.56 -8.56
CA CYS A 109 -9.19 -8.96 -7.83
C CYS A 109 -10.16 -7.79 -7.81
N VAL A 110 -11.30 -7.94 -8.48
CA VAL A 110 -12.37 -6.94 -8.47
C VAL A 110 -13.29 -7.24 -7.31
N VAL A 111 -13.64 -6.20 -6.55
CA VAL A 111 -14.42 -6.33 -5.33
C VAL A 111 -15.71 -5.52 -5.39
N ASP A 112 -16.72 -5.96 -4.64
CA ASP A 112 -17.94 -5.19 -4.40
C ASP A 112 -17.77 -4.13 -3.30
N GLN A 113 -18.85 -3.46 -2.91
CA GLN A 113 -18.81 -2.44 -1.84
C GLN A 113 -18.46 -2.98 -0.44
N ASN A 114 -18.44 -4.31 -0.24
CA ASN A 114 -18.10 -4.97 1.01
C ASN A 114 -16.69 -5.59 0.96
N ASP A 115 -15.88 -5.22 -0.05
CA ASP A 115 -14.55 -5.78 -0.31
C ASP A 115 -14.55 -7.30 -0.57
N VAL A 116 -15.68 -7.85 -1.04
CA VAL A 116 -15.78 -9.27 -1.45
C VAL A 116 -15.39 -9.40 -2.91
N VAL A 117 -14.46 -10.31 -3.21
CA VAL A 117 -14.02 -10.57 -4.59
C VAL A 117 -15.16 -11.16 -5.41
N THR A 118 -15.55 -10.46 -6.48
CA THR A 118 -16.61 -10.88 -7.41
C THR A 118 -16.05 -11.42 -8.72
N GLU A 119 -14.93 -10.85 -9.18
CA GLU A 119 -14.33 -11.16 -10.47
C GLU A 119 -12.80 -11.11 -10.44
N ILE A 120 -12.18 -11.73 -11.44
CA ILE A 120 -10.75 -11.63 -11.71
C ILE A 120 -10.56 -11.04 -13.11
N TRP A 121 -9.90 -9.89 -13.20
CA TRP A 121 -9.60 -9.24 -14.47
C TRP A 121 -8.16 -9.49 -14.88
N HIS A 122 -7.96 -9.87 -16.14
CA HIS A 122 -6.63 -10.08 -16.72
C HIS A 122 -6.26 -8.91 -17.64
N PRO A 123 -5.30 -8.06 -17.26
CA PRO A 123 -4.87 -6.96 -18.11
C PRO A 123 -4.13 -7.51 -19.34
N TRP A 124 -4.33 -6.83 -20.47
CA TRP A 124 -3.44 -7.02 -21.61
C TRP A 124 -2.04 -6.48 -21.26
N LYS A 125 -0.98 -7.17 -21.68
CA LYS A 125 0.41 -6.79 -21.37
C LYS A 125 1.34 -6.83 -22.58
N ARG A 126 2.34 -5.94 -22.55
CA ARG A 126 3.54 -5.86 -23.41
C ARG A 126 3.30 -5.16 -24.76
N TRP A 127 3.88 -5.65 -25.85
CA TRP A 127 3.75 -5.14 -27.22
C TRP A 127 3.64 -6.34 -28.15
#